data_AF-A0AAD6G9Y6-F1
#
_entry.id   AF-A0AAD6G9Y6-F1
#
_cell.length_a   1.000
_cell.length_b   1.000
_cell.length_c   1.000
_cell.angle_alpha   90.00
_cell.angle_beta   90.00
_cell.angle_gamma   90.00
#
_symmetry.space_group_name_H-M   'P 1'
#
loop_
_entity.id
_entity.type
_entity.pdbx_description
1 polymer ?
#
loop_
_entity_poly.entity_id
_entity_poly.type
_entity_poly.pdbx_seq_one_letter_code
_entity_poly.pdbx_strand_id
1 'polypeptide(L)'
;MSGPKKASDDLVEISRLGLESSAPAEAAITDVEHLASYNWIEASTPTIAVPGSPAYWSAPQGSRSVKKDSGLVYIAQNAARHPDSPLEPLFRSLYIEQPSFDINSIDIFEQTEIKTRVRHKSVELSEVAPQLWASQTPKLIRAYHQRGIFSMPKVEDVDAALKNWEKTHQKDITKLVALINRILQVTRNWGGGSTIQYDAVKDKLVVKKTEKKKMLPDDLYRRWADVVPAKVSQKISKHKVKSSSDTKAVRT
;
A
#
# COMPACT_ATOMS: atom_id res chain seq x y z
N MET A 1 3.17 -10.25 -53.23
CA MET A 1 4.01 -9.62 -52.19
C MET A 1 3.07 -9.09 -51.11
N SER A 2 3.02 -9.74 -49.94
CA SER A 2 2.20 -9.28 -48.82
C SER A 2 2.98 -8.24 -48.03
N GLY A 3 2.46 -7.00 -47.96
CA GLY A 3 3.04 -5.94 -47.14
C GLY A 3 2.98 -6.25 -45.64
N PRO A 4 3.74 -5.52 -44.81
CA PRO A 4 3.78 -5.74 -43.37
C PRO A 4 2.42 -5.41 -42.74
N LYS A 5 1.87 -6.37 -41.97
CA LYS A 5 0.67 -6.16 -41.13
C LYS A 5 0.97 -5.07 -40.10
N LYS A 6 0.26 -3.93 -40.16
CA LYS A 6 0.18 -2.95 -39.07
C LYS A 6 -0.29 -3.69 -37.80
N ALA A 7 0.42 -3.50 -36.68
CA ALA A 7 -0.05 -3.94 -35.38
C ALA A 7 -1.41 -3.29 -35.09
N SER A 8 -2.37 -4.08 -34.62
CA SER A 8 -3.69 -3.62 -34.20
C SER A 8 -3.55 -2.64 -33.04
N ASP A 9 -4.12 -1.44 -33.15
CA ASP A 9 -4.03 -0.36 -32.15
C ASP A 9 -4.72 -0.69 -30.81
N ASP A 10 -5.44 -1.82 -30.77
CA ASP A 10 -6.22 -2.30 -29.63
C ASP A 10 -5.52 -3.42 -28.81
N LEU A 11 -4.28 -3.78 -29.15
CA LEU A 11 -3.54 -4.86 -28.48
C LEU A 11 -2.05 -4.54 -28.37
N VAL A 12 -1.50 -4.65 -27.16
CA VAL A 12 -0.07 -4.50 -26.89
C VAL A 12 0.46 -5.68 -26.08
N GLU A 13 1.58 -6.24 -26.52
CA GLU A 13 2.36 -7.21 -25.75
C GLU A 13 3.48 -6.52 -24.98
N ILE A 14 3.60 -6.80 -23.69
CA ILE A 14 4.68 -6.37 -22.82
C ILE A 14 5.49 -7.61 -22.46
N SER A 15 6.70 -7.72 -23.01
CA SER A 15 7.61 -8.82 -22.68
C SER A 15 8.48 -8.50 -21.48
N ARG A 16 8.86 -9.55 -20.74
CA ARG A 16 9.77 -9.42 -19.59
C ARG A 16 11.11 -8.76 -19.96
N LEU A 17 11.68 -9.15 -21.10
CA LEU A 17 12.94 -8.60 -21.62
C LEU A 17 12.84 -7.12 -21.98
N GLY A 18 11.69 -6.69 -22.53
CA GLY A 18 11.46 -5.30 -22.90
C GLY A 18 11.32 -4.34 -21.73
N LEU A 19 11.14 -4.84 -20.50
CA LEU A 19 11.06 -4.03 -19.29
C LEU A 19 12.43 -3.66 -18.74
N GLU A 20 13.42 -4.55 -18.88
CA GLU A 20 14.77 -4.39 -18.32
C GLU A 20 15.48 -3.14 -18.84
N SER A 21 15.23 -2.74 -20.10
CA SER A 21 15.81 -1.53 -20.71
C SER A 21 15.15 -0.22 -20.25
N SER A 22 13.99 -0.29 -19.59
CA SER A 22 13.21 0.86 -19.13
C SER A 22 13.14 0.99 -17.61
N ALA A 23 13.71 0.02 -16.89
CA ALA A 23 13.72 0.00 -15.44
C ALA A 23 14.68 1.06 -14.89
N PRO A 24 14.28 1.82 -13.85
CA PRO A 24 15.20 2.71 -13.16
C PRO A 24 16.33 1.91 -12.50
N ALA A 25 17.44 2.58 -12.19
CA ALA A 25 18.58 1.94 -11.53
C ALA A 25 18.25 1.47 -10.11
N GLU A 26 17.40 2.23 -9.41
CA GLU A 26 16.92 1.95 -8.06
C GLU A 26 15.49 2.48 -7.90
N ALA A 27 14.72 1.87 -7.02
CA ALA A 27 13.39 2.29 -6.62
C ALA A 27 13.21 2.06 -5.10
N ALA A 28 12.87 3.12 -4.39
CA ALA A 28 12.71 3.12 -2.94
C ALA A 28 11.42 3.87 -2.56
N ILE A 29 10.82 3.50 -1.44
CA ILE A 29 9.74 4.29 -0.83
C ILE A 29 10.40 5.31 0.10
N THR A 30 10.30 6.58 -0.27
CA THR A 30 10.91 7.71 0.46
C THR A 30 9.84 8.67 0.97
N ASP A 31 10.28 9.63 1.81
CA ASP A 31 9.45 10.76 2.23
C ASP A 31 8.17 10.36 2.99
N VAL A 32 8.26 9.33 3.84
CA VAL A 32 7.16 8.93 4.73
C VAL A 32 6.98 9.97 5.83
N GLU A 33 5.78 10.53 5.93
CA GLU A 33 5.39 11.54 6.92
C GLU A 33 4.27 11.00 7.82
N HIS A 34 4.38 11.25 9.14
CA HIS A 34 3.27 10.98 10.06
C HIS A 34 2.20 12.06 9.89
N LEU A 35 0.98 11.64 9.59
CA LEU A 35 -0.13 12.56 9.37
C LEU A 35 -1.08 12.67 10.57
N ALA A 36 -1.55 11.53 11.09
CA ALA A 36 -2.40 11.47 12.27
C ALA A 36 -2.49 10.03 12.82
N SER A 37 -3.13 9.87 13.98
CA SER A 37 -3.46 8.58 14.58
C SER A 37 -4.72 8.66 15.43
N TYR A 38 -5.45 7.54 15.57
CA TYR A 38 -6.61 7.47 16.49
C TYR A 38 -6.84 6.07 17.05
N ASN A 39 -7.56 5.99 18.18
CA ASN A 39 -8.09 4.73 18.72
C ASN A 39 -9.51 4.94 19.22
N TRP A 40 -10.35 3.90 19.12
CA TRP A 40 -11.69 3.91 19.72
C TRP A 40 -11.61 3.78 21.25
N ILE A 41 -12.43 4.56 21.94
CA ILE A 41 -12.66 4.45 23.38
C ILE A 41 -13.94 3.65 23.61
N GLU A 42 -13.91 2.73 24.57
CA GLU A 42 -15.11 2.03 25.04
C GLU A 42 -16.00 3.00 25.83
N ALA A 43 -16.99 3.58 25.15
CA ALA A 43 -17.95 4.52 25.69
C ALA A 43 -19.34 4.28 25.07
N SER A 44 -20.40 4.75 25.74
CA SER A 44 -21.78 4.64 25.24
C SER A 44 -22.02 5.37 23.92
N THR A 45 -21.17 6.36 23.63
CA THR A 45 -21.20 7.15 22.40
C THR A 45 -19.93 6.86 21.60
N PRO A 46 -20.02 6.67 20.27
CA PRO A 46 -18.83 6.51 19.42
C PRO A 46 -17.82 7.64 19.65
N THR A 47 -16.68 7.31 20.27
CA THR A 47 -15.68 8.28 20.71
C THR A 47 -14.29 7.79 20.36
N ILE A 48 -13.46 8.66 19.76
CA ILE A 48 -12.06 8.39 19.45
C ILE A 48 -11.12 9.24 20.31
N ALA A 49 -9.94 8.71 20.62
CA ALA A 49 -8.79 9.46 21.10
C ALA A 49 -7.95 9.93 19.90
N VAL A 50 -7.50 11.19 19.91
CA VAL A 50 -6.65 11.79 18.88
C VAL A 50 -5.59 12.70 19.54
N PRO A 51 -4.28 12.49 19.32
CA PRO A 51 -3.70 11.31 18.66
C PRO A 51 -4.02 10.02 19.43
N GLY A 52 -4.21 8.94 18.69
CA GLY A 52 -4.35 7.61 19.25
C GLY A 52 -2.99 6.99 19.55
N SER A 53 -2.92 6.19 20.62
CA SER A 53 -1.82 5.25 20.80
C SER A 53 -2.40 3.85 21.05
N PRO A 54 -1.94 2.83 20.32
CA PRO A 54 -2.40 1.47 20.57
C PRO A 54 -2.09 1.11 22.02
N ALA A 55 -3.02 0.45 22.71
CA ALA A 55 -2.76 -0.08 24.03
C ALA A 55 -1.48 -0.92 24.01
N TYR A 56 -0.63 -0.76 25.02
CA TYR A 56 0.57 -1.58 25.16
C TYR A 56 0.16 -3.06 25.20
N TRP A 57 0.57 -3.80 24.17
CA TRP A 57 0.38 -5.25 24.16
C TRP A 57 1.22 -5.86 25.28
N SER A 58 0.53 -6.29 26.33
CA SER A 58 1.13 -7.11 27.38
C SER A 58 1.01 -8.56 26.96
N ALA A 59 2.12 -9.14 26.50
CA ALA A 59 2.15 -10.53 26.10
C ALA A 59 1.66 -11.41 27.28
N PRO A 60 0.65 -12.27 27.08
CA PRO A 60 0.24 -13.21 28.11
C PRO A 60 1.44 -14.05 28.58
N GLN A 61 1.40 -14.58 29.80
CA GLN A 61 2.46 -15.49 30.24
C GLN A 61 2.13 -16.93 29.83
N GLY A 62 3.00 -17.53 29.01
CA GLY A 62 2.90 -18.94 28.62
C GLY A 62 1.91 -19.26 27.50
N SER A 63 1.77 -20.55 27.17
CA SER A 63 0.83 -21.03 26.15
C SER A 63 -0.61 -20.99 26.64
N ARG A 64 -1.56 -20.53 25.81
CA ARG A 64 -2.98 -20.52 26.15
C ARG A 64 -3.82 -21.21 25.08
N SER A 65 -4.76 -22.06 25.49
CA SER A 65 -5.84 -22.48 24.61
C SER A 65 -6.81 -21.30 24.49
N VAL A 66 -6.94 -20.76 23.29
CA VAL A 66 -7.90 -19.68 23.03
C VAL A 66 -9.27 -20.33 22.88
N LYS A 67 -10.22 -19.94 23.74
CA LYS A 67 -11.61 -20.36 23.54
C LYS A 67 -12.04 -19.85 22.16
N LYS A 68 -12.84 -20.64 21.46
CA LYS A 68 -13.51 -20.16 20.24
C LYS A 68 -14.23 -18.86 20.59
N ASP A 69 -14.09 -17.86 19.72
CA ASP A 69 -14.74 -16.56 19.93
C ASP A 69 -16.23 -16.76 20.21
N SER A 70 -16.71 -16.08 21.25
CA SER A 70 -18.10 -16.15 21.73
C SER A 70 -18.59 -14.74 22.02
N GLY A 71 -19.86 -14.46 21.73
CA GLY A 71 -20.40 -13.10 21.80
C GLY A 71 -20.25 -12.34 20.47
N LEU A 72 -20.55 -11.05 20.52
CA LEU A 72 -20.45 -10.16 19.35
C LEU A 72 -19.06 -9.54 19.31
N VAL A 73 -18.31 -9.84 18.25
CA VAL A 73 -17.00 -9.23 17.98
C VAL A 73 -17.09 -8.33 16.76
N TYR A 74 -16.40 -7.21 16.80
CA TYR A 74 -16.31 -6.32 15.66
C TYR A 74 -15.37 -6.91 14.61
N ILE A 75 -15.91 -7.31 13.46
CA ILE A 75 -15.12 -7.64 12.27
C ILE A 75 -14.48 -6.36 11.70
N ALA A 76 -15.20 -5.24 11.78
CA ALA A 76 -14.74 -3.91 11.42
C ALA A 76 -15.26 -2.89 12.46
N GLN A 77 -14.42 -2.49 13.43
CA GLN A 77 -14.82 -1.57 14.50
C GLN A 77 -15.36 -0.25 13.97
N ASN A 78 -14.69 0.31 12.97
CA ASN A 78 -15.09 1.51 12.27
C ASN A 78 -16.52 1.42 11.73
N ALA A 79 -16.84 0.35 11.00
CA ALA A 79 -18.16 0.16 10.43
C ALA A 79 -19.22 -0.20 11.47
N ALA A 80 -18.83 -0.83 12.57
CA ALA A 80 -19.78 -1.18 13.61
C ALA A 80 -20.15 0.01 14.50
N ARG A 81 -19.21 0.93 14.74
CA ARG A 81 -19.42 2.14 15.55
C ARG A 81 -19.95 3.32 14.73
N HIS A 82 -19.62 3.37 13.44
CA HIS A 82 -20.08 4.40 12.52
C HIS A 82 -20.42 3.81 11.13
N PRO A 83 -21.54 3.07 11.00
CA PRO A 83 -21.86 2.32 9.78
C PRO A 83 -22.01 3.20 8.54
N ASP A 84 -22.59 4.40 8.70
CA ASP A 84 -22.81 5.31 7.57
C ASP A 84 -21.51 5.95 7.06
N SER A 85 -20.45 5.97 7.87
CA SER A 85 -19.17 6.59 7.52
C SER A 85 -18.00 5.96 8.30
N PRO A 86 -17.63 4.70 7.98
CA PRO A 86 -16.64 3.96 8.75
C PRO A 86 -15.25 4.62 8.81
N LEU A 87 -14.87 5.35 7.76
CA LEU A 87 -13.56 6.01 7.67
C LEU A 87 -13.59 7.46 8.18
N GLU A 88 -14.74 8.01 8.56
CA GLU A 88 -14.82 9.36 9.12
C GLU A 88 -13.88 9.62 10.31
N PRO A 89 -13.71 8.68 11.27
CA PRO A 89 -12.77 8.84 12.37
C PRO A 89 -11.33 9.13 11.92
N LEU A 90 -10.86 8.45 10.86
CA LEU A 90 -9.53 8.66 10.29
C LEU A 90 -9.37 10.08 9.71
N PHE A 91 -10.39 10.57 9.01
CA PHE A 91 -10.36 11.94 8.47
C PHE A 91 -10.48 12.99 9.58
N ARG A 92 -11.31 12.73 10.59
CA ARG A 92 -11.42 13.61 11.76
C ARG A 92 -10.09 13.70 12.50
N SER A 93 -9.39 12.58 12.73
CA SER A 93 -8.07 12.62 13.36
C SER A 93 -7.06 13.39 12.53
N LEU A 94 -7.06 13.19 11.20
CA LEU A 94 -6.23 13.95 10.27
C LEU A 94 -6.44 15.46 10.39
N TYR A 95 -7.68 15.93 10.35
CA TYR A 95 -7.96 17.37 10.41
C TYR A 95 -7.84 17.97 11.82
N ILE A 96 -7.88 17.16 12.87
CA ILE A 96 -7.57 17.60 14.24
C ILE A 96 -6.06 17.85 14.38
N GLU A 97 -5.23 16.92 13.90
CA GLU A 97 -3.77 17.04 14.02
C GLU A 97 -3.16 17.96 12.96
N GLN A 98 -3.72 17.96 11.75
CA GLN A 98 -3.27 18.77 10.61
C GLN A 98 -4.45 19.50 9.93
N PRO A 99 -4.92 20.63 10.50
CA PRO A 99 -6.11 21.34 10.01
C PRO A 99 -6.02 21.84 8.56
N SER A 100 -4.80 22.08 8.06
CA SER A 100 -4.54 22.58 6.71
C SER A 100 -4.17 21.47 5.71
N PHE A 101 -4.33 20.19 6.08
CA PHE A 101 -3.91 19.08 5.24
C PHE A 101 -4.74 18.98 3.94
N ASP A 102 -4.09 18.91 2.78
CA ASP A 102 -4.75 18.68 1.50
C ASP A 102 -4.96 17.19 1.26
N ILE A 103 -6.14 16.70 1.64
CA ILE A 103 -6.54 15.29 1.51
C ILE A 103 -6.51 14.77 0.07
N ASN A 104 -6.64 15.64 -0.93
CA ASN A 104 -6.63 15.23 -2.34
C ASN A 104 -5.24 14.79 -2.81
N SER A 105 -4.22 14.91 -1.94
CA SER A 105 -2.84 14.56 -2.23
C SER A 105 -2.45 13.13 -1.80
N ILE A 106 -3.34 12.34 -1.18
CA ILE A 106 -3.03 11.00 -0.64
C ILE A 106 -3.91 9.88 -1.26
N ASP A 107 -3.31 8.69 -1.42
CA ASP A 107 -3.97 7.39 -1.48
C ASP A 107 -3.84 6.66 -0.10
N ILE A 108 -4.96 6.35 0.57
CA ILE A 108 -5.03 6.03 2.02
C ILE A 108 -4.77 4.53 2.33
N PHE A 109 -3.89 4.21 3.31
CA PHE A 109 -3.79 2.89 3.95
C PHE A 109 -3.33 2.95 5.42
N GLU A 110 -4.07 2.29 6.34
CA GLU A 110 -3.59 1.92 7.69
C GLU A 110 -3.64 0.39 7.82
N GLN A 111 -2.54 -0.28 8.20
CA GLN A 111 -2.57 -1.74 8.33
C GLN A 111 -1.56 -2.28 9.35
N THR A 112 -1.99 -3.26 10.14
CA THR A 112 -1.14 -4.22 10.85
C THR A 112 -1.40 -5.58 10.24
N GLU A 113 -0.35 -6.36 9.98
CA GLU A 113 -0.51 -7.67 9.35
C GLU A 113 -0.44 -8.79 10.39
N ILE A 114 -1.45 -9.68 10.39
CA ILE A 114 -1.48 -10.89 11.22
C ILE A 114 -1.35 -12.11 10.32
N LYS A 115 -0.39 -12.99 10.60
CA LYS A 115 -0.24 -14.29 9.93
C LYS A 115 -0.37 -15.43 10.93
N THR A 116 -1.26 -16.37 10.64
CA THR A 116 -1.43 -17.62 11.39
C THR A 116 -0.86 -18.80 10.60
N ARG A 117 -0.21 -19.75 11.28
CA ARG A 117 0.33 -20.98 10.64
C ARG A 117 0.41 -22.14 11.64
N VAL A 118 0.45 -23.36 11.12
CA VAL A 118 0.74 -24.54 11.94
C VAL A 118 2.17 -24.46 12.50
N ARG A 119 2.37 -24.85 13.77
CA ARG A 119 3.63 -24.65 14.51
C ARG A 119 4.89 -25.19 13.84
N HIS A 120 4.79 -26.31 13.13
CA HIS A 120 5.93 -26.95 12.47
C HIS A 120 6.29 -26.32 11.11
N LYS A 121 5.57 -25.28 10.68
CA LYS A 121 5.84 -24.56 9.44
C LYS A 121 6.01 -23.08 9.75
N SER A 122 7.25 -22.61 9.79
CA SER A 122 7.54 -21.19 9.96
C SER A 122 6.98 -20.40 8.78
N VAL A 123 6.54 -19.18 9.06
CA VAL A 123 6.27 -18.18 8.03
C VAL A 123 7.55 -17.37 7.89
N GLU A 124 8.23 -17.49 6.76
CA GLU A 124 9.46 -16.74 6.52
C GLU A 124 9.14 -15.28 6.20
N LEU A 125 10.07 -14.36 6.47
CA LEU A 125 9.87 -12.96 6.10
C LEU A 125 9.78 -12.81 4.58
N SER A 126 10.59 -13.54 3.81
CA SER A 126 10.57 -13.50 2.33
C SER A 126 9.20 -13.86 1.71
N GLU A 127 8.40 -14.70 2.38
CA GLU A 127 7.05 -15.07 1.91
C GLU A 127 6.06 -13.90 2.00
N VAL A 128 6.27 -13.00 2.97
CA VAL A 128 5.32 -11.90 3.28
C VAL A 128 5.89 -10.51 3.00
N ALA A 129 7.20 -10.40 2.82
CA ALA A 129 7.90 -9.15 2.58
C ALA A 129 7.35 -8.36 1.37
N PRO A 130 7.01 -8.97 0.22
CA PRO A 130 6.42 -8.23 -0.88
C PRO A 130 5.11 -7.52 -0.50
N GLN A 131 4.25 -8.21 0.28
CA GLN A 131 2.98 -7.64 0.76
C GLN A 131 3.25 -6.51 1.76
N LEU A 132 4.06 -6.77 2.79
CA LEU A 132 4.37 -5.80 3.85
C LEU A 132 5.10 -4.56 3.31
N TRP A 133 6.00 -4.75 2.35
CA TRP A 133 6.70 -3.66 1.67
C TRP A 133 5.72 -2.83 0.85
N ALA A 134 4.87 -3.45 0.02
CA ALA A 134 3.90 -2.73 -0.80
C ALA A 134 2.87 -1.96 0.04
N SER A 135 2.45 -2.50 1.19
CA SER A 135 1.48 -1.88 2.10
C SER A 135 2.11 -0.98 3.17
N GLN A 136 3.44 -0.80 3.17
CA GLN A 136 4.18 -0.06 4.20
C GLN A 136 3.80 -0.48 5.62
N THR A 137 3.73 -1.79 5.86
CA THR A 137 3.28 -2.39 7.13
C THR A 137 4.45 -3.03 7.87
N PRO A 138 5.20 -2.28 8.71
CA PRO A 138 6.37 -2.82 9.42
C PRO A 138 5.98 -3.68 10.63
N LYS A 139 4.74 -3.56 11.14
CA LYS A 139 4.27 -4.34 12.29
C LYS A 139 3.66 -5.66 11.83
N LEU A 140 4.39 -6.75 12.08
CA LEU A 140 3.99 -8.10 11.74
C LEU A 140 3.72 -8.91 13.02
N ILE A 141 2.53 -9.52 13.10
CA ILE A 141 2.15 -10.39 14.21
C ILE A 141 2.04 -11.83 13.69
N ARG A 142 2.92 -12.72 14.17
CA ARG A 142 2.88 -14.14 13.82
C ARG A 142 2.31 -14.98 14.96
N ALA A 143 1.28 -15.76 14.67
CA ALA A 143 0.66 -16.65 15.64
C ALA A 143 0.71 -18.10 15.14
N TYR A 144 1.37 -18.97 15.89
CA TYR A 144 1.52 -20.39 15.53
C TYR A 144 0.57 -21.27 16.35
N HIS A 145 -0.05 -22.25 15.70
CA HIS A 145 -0.96 -23.18 16.36
C HIS A 145 -0.58 -24.65 16.21
N GLN A 146 -0.92 -25.46 17.21
CA GLN A 146 -0.88 -26.91 17.16
C GLN A 146 -2.26 -27.43 17.53
N ARG A 147 -2.97 -28.07 16.58
CA ARG A 147 -4.34 -28.56 16.77
C ARG A 147 -5.31 -27.51 17.34
N GLY A 148 -5.18 -26.27 16.86
CA GLY A 148 -6.01 -25.13 17.30
C GLY A 148 -5.52 -24.42 18.57
N ILE A 149 -4.50 -24.93 19.26
CA ILE A 149 -3.90 -24.28 20.44
C ILE A 149 -2.77 -23.36 19.98
N PHE A 150 -2.89 -22.07 20.26
CA PHE A 150 -1.90 -21.07 19.87
C PHE A 150 -0.79 -20.91 20.91
N SER A 151 0.46 -20.86 20.44
CA SER A 151 1.56 -20.36 21.27
C SER A 151 1.46 -18.84 21.40
N MET A 152 2.31 -18.26 22.26
CA MET A 152 2.46 -16.81 22.34
C MET A 152 2.68 -16.21 20.95
N PRO A 153 1.83 -15.26 20.49
CA PRO A 153 2.08 -14.55 19.24
C PRO A 153 3.37 -13.74 19.35
N LYS A 154 4.15 -13.75 18.27
CA LYS A 154 5.35 -12.93 18.15
C LYS A 154 4.96 -11.62 17.46
N VAL A 155 5.12 -10.49 18.17
CA VAL A 155 4.99 -9.16 17.60
C VAL A 155 6.39 -8.74 17.15
N GLU A 156 6.53 -8.46 15.87
CA GLU A 156 7.80 -8.12 15.23
C GLU A 156 7.67 -6.75 14.58
N ASP A 157 8.60 -5.85 14.91
CA ASP A 157 8.89 -4.70 14.07
C ASP A 157 9.91 -5.15 13.03
N VAL A 158 9.47 -5.25 11.77
CA VAL A 158 10.30 -5.71 10.65
C VAL A 158 10.78 -4.58 9.75
N ASP A 159 10.69 -3.30 10.17
CA ASP A 159 11.09 -2.14 9.36
C ASP A 159 12.51 -2.27 8.80
N ALA A 160 13.49 -2.55 9.68
CA ALA A 160 14.89 -2.72 9.26
C ALA A 160 15.08 -3.89 8.27
N ALA A 161 14.32 -4.97 8.46
CA ALA A 161 14.38 -6.14 7.59
C ALA A 161 13.71 -5.87 6.23
N LEU A 162 12.63 -5.08 6.20
CA LEU A 162 11.99 -4.63 4.96
C LEU A 162 12.91 -3.68 4.18
N LYS A 163 13.61 -2.76 4.85
CA LYS A 163 14.64 -1.91 4.21
C LYS A 163 15.76 -2.73 3.59
N ASN A 164 16.19 -3.81 4.24
CA ASN A 164 17.18 -4.73 3.66
C ASN A 164 16.59 -5.55 2.50
N TRP A 165 15.35 -6.00 2.63
CA TRP A 165 14.64 -6.70 1.56
C TRP A 165 14.54 -5.82 0.31
N GLU A 166 14.14 -4.56 0.44
CA GLU A 166 14.09 -3.58 -0.64
C GLU A 166 15.44 -3.44 -1.35
N LYS A 167 16.54 -3.27 -0.59
CA LYS A 167 17.89 -3.17 -1.15
C LYS A 167 18.32 -4.42 -1.92
N THR A 168 17.95 -5.60 -1.42
CA THR A 168 18.35 -6.89 -2.01
C THR A 168 17.46 -7.33 -3.18
N HIS A 169 16.26 -6.73 -3.32
CA HIS A 169 15.28 -7.07 -4.36
C HIS A 169 15.08 -5.94 -5.38
N GLN A 170 16.02 -4.99 -5.45
CA GLN A 170 15.95 -3.84 -6.37
C GLN A 170 15.65 -4.23 -7.82
N LYS A 171 16.24 -5.32 -8.31
CA LYS A 171 15.97 -5.81 -9.68
C LYS A 171 14.49 -6.11 -9.93
N ASP A 172 13.80 -6.70 -8.96
CA ASP A 172 12.38 -7.03 -9.09
C ASP A 172 11.51 -5.79 -8.91
N ILE A 173 11.90 -4.89 -8.00
CA ILE A 173 11.17 -3.64 -7.71
C ILE A 173 11.25 -2.67 -8.90
N THR A 174 12.43 -2.42 -9.44
CA THR A 174 12.61 -1.53 -10.60
C THR A 174 11.89 -2.05 -11.83
N LYS A 175 11.84 -3.38 -11.99
CA LYS A 175 11.06 -4.04 -13.02
C LYS A 175 9.55 -3.89 -12.82
N LEU A 176 9.06 -3.98 -11.57
CA LEU A 176 7.66 -3.70 -11.25
C LEU A 176 7.31 -2.25 -11.60
N VAL A 177 8.18 -1.29 -11.25
CA VAL A 177 8.00 0.13 -11.62
C VAL A 177 7.95 0.31 -13.14
N ALA A 178 8.87 -0.32 -13.88
CA ALA A 178 8.87 -0.30 -15.34
C ALA A 178 7.56 -0.86 -15.92
N LEU A 179 7.08 -1.97 -15.35
CA LEU A 179 5.85 -2.60 -15.77
C LEU A 179 4.63 -1.71 -15.53
N ILE A 180 4.49 -1.14 -14.34
CA ILE A 180 3.40 -0.22 -14.00
C ILE A 180 3.41 0.97 -14.96
N ASN A 181 4.56 1.60 -15.17
CA ASN A 181 4.70 2.73 -16.09
C ASN A 181 4.35 2.35 -17.53
N ARG A 182 4.76 1.16 -17.98
CA ARG A 182 4.44 0.68 -19.33
C ARG A 182 2.95 0.41 -19.48
N ILE A 183 2.30 -0.21 -18.49
CA ILE A 183 0.85 -0.41 -18.49
C ILE A 183 0.14 0.94 -18.56
N LEU A 184 0.50 1.89 -17.68
CA LEU A 184 -0.08 3.23 -17.68
C LEU A 184 0.11 3.94 -19.03
N GLN A 185 1.29 3.87 -19.63
CA GLN A 185 1.57 4.47 -20.94
C GLN A 185 0.67 3.88 -22.03
N VAL A 186 0.51 2.54 -22.04
CA VAL A 186 -0.32 1.84 -23.03
C VAL A 186 -1.80 2.20 -22.85
N THR A 187 -2.30 2.24 -21.62
CA THR A 187 -3.74 2.41 -21.37
C THR A 187 -4.21 3.86 -21.36
N ARG A 188 -3.32 4.84 -21.13
CA ARG A 188 -3.67 6.27 -20.98
C ARG A 188 -4.48 6.86 -22.15
N ASN A 189 -4.22 6.40 -23.38
CA ASN A 189 -4.81 7.00 -24.58
C ASN A 189 -5.92 6.15 -25.22
N TRP A 190 -6.24 5.00 -24.66
CA TRP A 190 -7.13 4.06 -25.33
C TRP A 190 -8.61 4.45 -25.24
N GLY A 191 -9.03 5.14 -24.17
CA GLY A 191 -10.43 5.49 -23.94
C GLY A 191 -11.31 4.25 -23.70
N GLY A 192 -11.96 4.17 -22.55
CA GLY A 192 -12.71 2.97 -22.14
C GLY A 192 -11.94 2.11 -21.13
N GLY A 193 -12.25 0.81 -21.07
CA GLY A 193 -11.59 -0.15 -20.18
C GLY A 193 -10.53 -0.96 -20.89
N SER A 194 -9.60 -1.56 -20.14
CA SER A 194 -8.57 -2.46 -20.68
C SER A 194 -8.53 -3.75 -19.87
N THR A 195 -8.13 -4.85 -20.52
CA THR A 195 -7.83 -6.11 -19.85
C THR A 195 -6.34 -6.40 -19.92
N ILE A 196 -5.81 -7.04 -18.88
CA ILE A 196 -4.41 -7.47 -18.80
C ILE A 196 -4.43 -8.98 -18.54
N GLN A 197 -3.73 -9.75 -19.36
CA GLN A 197 -3.62 -11.20 -19.25
C GLN A 197 -2.15 -11.60 -19.28
N TYR A 198 -1.75 -12.58 -18.49
CA TYR A 198 -0.41 -13.16 -18.55
C TYR A 198 -0.42 -14.44 -19.38
N ASP A 199 0.36 -14.46 -20.47
CA ASP A 199 0.64 -15.65 -21.28
C ASP A 199 1.92 -16.31 -20.74
N ALA A 200 1.73 -17.39 -19.97
CA ALA A 200 2.84 -18.11 -19.34
C ALA A 200 3.74 -18.85 -20.34
N VAL A 201 3.22 -19.22 -21.52
CA VAL A 201 4.00 -19.93 -22.55
C VAL A 201 4.96 -18.96 -23.24
N LYS A 202 4.50 -17.72 -23.48
CA LYS A 202 5.31 -16.69 -24.13
C LYS A 202 6.10 -15.83 -23.14
N ASP A 203 5.84 -15.93 -21.85
CA ASP A 203 6.32 -15.04 -20.78
C ASP A 203 6.06 -13.55 -21.10
N LYS A 204 4.80 -13.23 -21.41
CA LYS A 204 4.37 -11.87 -21.77
C LYS A 204 3.06 -11.49 -21.13
N LEU A 205 2.89 -10.20 -20.87
CA LEU A 205 1.59 -9.61 -20.58
C LEU A 205 0.96 -9.12 -21.87
N VAL A 206 -0.31 -9.47 -22.08
CA VAL A 206 -1.12 -9.03 -23.21
C VAL A 206 -2.15 -8.05 -22.68
N VAL A 207 -2.03 -6.79 -23.11
CA VAL A 207 -2.97 -5.72 -22.78
C VAL A 207 -3.90 -5.54 -23.98
N LYS A 208 -5.21 -5.62 -23.77
CA LYS A 208 -6.22 -5.45 -24.83
C LYS A 208 -7.21 -4.36 -24.44
N LYS A 209 -7.51 -3.48 -25.39
CA LYS A 209 -8.60 -2.52 -25.25
C LYS A 209 -9.94 -3.26 -25.25
N THR A 210 -10.86 -2.80 -24.41
CA THR A 210 -12.20 -3.37 -24.30
C THR A 210 -13.24 -2.27 -24.26
N GLU A 211 -14.45 -2.60 -24.71
CA GLU A 211 -15.59 -1.72 -24.44
C GLU A 211 -15.80 -1.55 -22.94
N LYS A 212 -16.29 -0.37 -22.55
CA LYS A 212 -16.35 0.11 -21.17
C LYS A 212 -17.37 -0.70 -20.35
N LYS A 213 -17.03 -1.94 -19.98
CA LYS A 213 -17.79 -2.69 -18.98
C LYS A 213 -17.58 -1.98 -17.65
N LYS A 214 -18.68 -1.57 -17.01
CA LYS A 214 -18.64 -0.89 -15.72
C LYS A 214 -17.99 -1.82 -14.69
N MET A 215 -16.86 -1.38 -14.12
CA MET A 215 -16.10 -2.13 -13.11
C MET A 215 -16.55 -1.78 -11.69
N LEU A 216 -17.23 -0.65 -11.55
CA LEU A 216 -17.82 -0.16 -10.31
C LEU A 216 -19.34 -0.05 -10.48
N PRO A 217 -20.12 -0.14 -9.39
CA PRO A 217 -21.52 0.26 -9.35
C PRO A 217 -21.77 1.67 -9.90
N ASP A 218 -22.98 1.88 -10.46
CA ASP A 218 -23.37 3.12 -11.14
C ASP A 218 -23.32 4.36 -10.24
N ASP A 219 -23.65 4.19 -8.97
CA ASP A 219 -23.62 5.23 -7.94
C ASP A 219 -22.19 5.73 -7.67
N LEU A 220 -21.17 4.88 -7.78
CA LEU A 220 -19.77 5.29 -7.65
C LEU A 220 -19.30 6.11 -8.87
N TYR A 221 -19.64 5.70 -10.10
CA TYR A 221 -19.29 6.47 -11.29
C TYR A 221 -19.90 7.88 -11.29
N ARG A 222 -21.11 8.05 -10.73
CA ARG A 222 -21.76 9.36 -10.59
C ARG A 222 -21.01 10.31 -9.66
N ARG A 223 -20.24 9.79 -8.70
CA ARG A 223 -19.42 10.59 -7.77
C ARG A 223 -18.06 11.00 -8.37
N TRP A 224 -17.55 10.23 -9.35
CA TRP A 224 -16.23 10.45 -9.97
C TRP A 224 -16.27 11.21 -11.31
N ALA A 225 -17.45 11.63 -11.77
CA ALA A 225 -17.59 12.39 -13.02
C ALA A 225 -17.05 13.83 -12.92
N ASP A 226 -16.68 14.29 -11.72
CA ASP A 226 -16.02 15.56 -11.50
C ASP A 226 -14.52 15.45 -11.86
N VAL A 227 -14.27 15.68 -13.16
CA VAL A 227 -13.02 16.04 -13.85
C VAL A 227 -11.70 15.76 -13.11
N VAL A 228 -11.00 14.69 -13.49
CA VAL A 228 -9.55 14.59 -13.28
C VAL A 228 -8.87 15.67 -14.13
N PRO A 229 -8.15 16.66 -13.56
CA PRO A 229 -7.49 17.68 -14.36
C PRO A 229 -6.42 17.04 -15.25
N ALA A 230 -6.46 17.34 -16.55
CA ALA A 230 -5.59 16.76 -17.57
C ALA A 230 -4.09 17.15 -17.47
N LYS A 231 -3.65 17.77 -16.37
CA LYS A 231 -2.27 18.21 -16.16
C LYS A 231 -1.82 17.97 -14.73
N VAL A 232 -1.20 16.81 -14.49
CA VAL A 232 -0.24 16.70 -13.38
C VAL A 232 1.05 17.34 -13.87
N SER A 233 1.28 18.60 -13.48
CA SER A 233 2.57 19.25 -13.66
C SER A 233 3.63 18.45 -12.91
N GLN A 234 4.69 18.03 -13.60
CA GLN A 234 5.87 17.45 -12.97
C GLN A 234 6.39 18.46 -11.92
N LYS A 235 6.26 18.13 -10.62
CA LYS A 235 6.91 18.88 -9.54
C LYS A 235 8.41 18.65 -9.66
N ILE A 236 9.10 19.54 -10.36
CA ILE A 236 10.55 19.65 -10.28
C ILE A 236 10.85 20.28 -8.91
N SER A 237 11.32 19.45 -7.97
CA SER A 237 11.91 19.94 -6.72
C SER A 237 13.14 20.79 -7.05
N LYS A 238 13.03 22.11 -6.90
CA LYS A 238 14.18 23.02 -6.89
C LYS A 238 14.77 23.02 -5.49
N HIS A 239 15.74 22.15 -5.22
CA HIS A 239 16.58 22.32 -4.04
C HIS A 239 17.52 23.52 -4.23
N LYS A 240 17.27 24.55 -3.42
CA LYS A 240 18.18 25.68 -3.19
C LYS A 240 19.34 25.18 -2.33
N VAL A 241 20.50 24.96 -2.93
CA VAL A 241 21.76 24.77 -2.22
C VAL A 241 22.03 26.03 -1.40
N LYS A 242 21.98 25.92 -0.07
CA LYS A 242 22.58 26.93 0.80
C LYS A 242 24.09 26.69 0.80
N SER A 243 24.82 27.60 0.16
CA SER A 243 26.26 27.69 0.25
C SER A 243 26.67 27.97 1.70
N SER A 244 27.49 27.07 2.24
CA SER A 244 28.25 27.26 3.46
C SER A 244 29.39 28.25 3.18
N SER A 245 29.28 29.47 3.69
CA SER A 245 30.40 30.34 3.97
C SER A 245 30.04 31.17 5.20
N ASP A 246 30.63 30.84 6.34
CA ASP A 246 31.43 31.81 7.10
C ASP A 246 32.16 31.12 8.24
N THR A 247 33.49 31.24 8.20
CA THR A 247 34.42 30.85 9.24
C THR A 247 35.00 32.12 9.84
N LYS A 248 35.32 32.04 11.15
CA LYS A 248 36.03 33.01 12.01
C LYS A 248 35.16 34.16 12.53
N ALA A 249 35.35 34.72 13.72
CA ALA A 249 36.09 34.45 14.97
C ALA A 249 35.73 35.67 15.88
N VAL A 250 35.64 35.61 17.21
CA VAL A 250 36.72 35.90 18.17
C VAL A 250 36.08 36.15 19.55
N ARG A 251 36.68 35.56 20.60
CA ARG A 251 36.82 35.95 22.03
C ARG A 251 35.78 36.86 22.69
N THR A 252 35.26 36.42 23.84
CA THR A 252 35.92 36.54 25.17
C THR A 252 35.47 35.41 26.08
#